data_AF-A0A837DVQ5-F1
#
_entry.id   AF-A0A837DVQ5-F1
#
_cell.length_a   1.000
_cell.length_b   1.000
_cell.length_c   1.000
_cell.angle_alpha   90.00
_cell.angle_beta   90.00
_cell.angle_gamma   90.00
#
_symmetry.space_group_name_H-M   'P 1'
#
loop_
_entity.id
_entity.type
_entity.pdbx_description
1 polymer ?
#
loop_
_entity_poly.entity_id
_entity_poly.type
_entity_poly.pdbx_seq_one_letter_code
_entity_poly.pdbx_strand_id
1 'polypeptide(L)'
;MSGKESADLNERLGYVGADLMLYAQTLGLNTWWIGGTFSKKNVERKVPNQKVIGIIVVGYGETDGERHKQKDVEEVSSYEGETPDWFVAGVNAALLAPTAFGKQNFLISGKGQKVALKCDTCGEDLGLVKYHFELGAGKENFEWEQSL
;
A
#
# COMPACT_ATOMS: atom_id res chain seq x y z
N MET A 1 8.60 0.79 -11.72
CA MET A 1 8.41 -0.42 -10.88
C MET A 1 8.25 -1.63 -11.78
N SER A 2 9.19 -2.56 -11.74
CA SER A 2 9.19 -3.77 -12.57
C SER A 2 9.93 -4.93 -11.90
N GLY A 3 9.64 -6.16 -12.33
CA GLY A 3 10.31 -7.36 -11.84
C GLY A 3 9.98 -8.60 -12.68
N LYS A 4 10.59 -9.73 -12.32
CA LYS A 4 10.24 -11.03 -12.93
C LYS A 4 8.80 -11.38 -12.61
N GLU A 5 8.08 -11.95 -13.56
CA GLU A 5 6.67 -12.32 -13.35
C GLU A 5 6.55 -13.44 -12.29
N SER A 6 5.74 -13.17 -11.28
CA SER A 6 5.38 -14.07 -10.20
C SER A 6 4.01 -13.67 -9.64
N ALA A 7 3.35 -14.57 -8.91
CA ALA A 7 2.01 -14.33 -8.37
C ALA A 7 1.97 -13.15 -7.38
N ASP A 8 3.06 -12.96 -6.62
CA ASP A 8 3.25 -11.95 -5.58
C ASP A 8 3.90 -10.65 -6.09
N LEU A 9 4.18 -10.53 -7.40
CA LEU A 9 4.95 -9.42 -7.94
C LEU A 9 4.34 -8.05 -7.63
N ASN A 10 3.03 -7.90 -7.84
CA ASN A 10 2.34 -6.62 -7.63
C ASN A 10 2.39 -6.22 -6.16
N GLU A 11 2.07 -7.14 -5.25
CA GLU A 11 2.13 -6.90 -3.81
C GLU A 11 3.52 -6.45 -3.38
N ARG A 12 4.57 -7.19 -3.78
CA ARG A 12 5.95 -6.84 -3.41
C ARG A 12 6.39 -5.48 -3.91
N LEU A 13 6.03 -5.14 -5.15
CA LEU A 13 6.35 -3.83 -5.72
C LEU A 13 5.50 -2.71 -5.11
N GLY A 14 4.26 -2.98 -4.70
CA GLY A 14 3.46 -2.05 -3.90
C GLY A 14 4.12 -1.78 -2.54
N TYR A 15 4.55 -2.84 -1.85
CA TYR A 15 5.21 -2.75 -0.54
C TYR A 15 6.50 -1.93 -0.60
N VAL A 16 7.42 -2.27 -1.51
CA VAL A 16 8.67 -1.51 -1.70
C VAL A 16 8.40 -0.11 -2.26
N GLY A 17 7.32 0.04 -3.04
CA GLY A 17 6.87 1.34 -3.51
C GLY A 17 6.45 2.28 -2.39
N ALA A 18 5.69 1.78 -1.41
CA ALA A 18 5.32 2.55 -0.22
C ALA A 18 6.57 2.99 0.56
N ASP A 19 7.52 2.08 0.78
CA ASP A 19 8.80 2.37 1.43
C ASP A 19 9.54 3.52 0.74
N LEU A 20 9.73 3.40 -0.58
CA LEU A 20 10.38 4.43 -1.38
C LEU A 20 9.65 5.77 -1.30
N MET A 21 8.33 5.76 -1.43
CA MET A 21 7.52 6.99 -1.45
C MET A 21 7.57 7.71 -0.11
N LEU A 22 7.40 6.97 1.00
CA LEU A 22 7.47 7.52 2.34
C LEU A 22 8.88 8.00 2.69
N TYR A 23 9.92 7.25 2.29
CA TYR A 23 11.30 7.71 2.46
C TYR A 23 11.57 9.02 1.70
N ALA A 24 11.12 9.14 0.45
CA ALA A 24 11.24 10.38 -0.31
C ALA A 24 10.55 11.57 0.39
N GLN A 25 9.37 11.35 0.97
CA GLN A 25 8.68 12.37 1.79
C GLN A 25 9.53 12.83 2.97
N THR A 26 10.26 11.93 3.65
CA THR A 26 11.16 12.33 4.76
C THR A 26 12.31 13.23 4.33
N LEU A 27 12.65 13.21 3.03
CA LEU A 27 13.67 14.07 2.42
C LEU A 27 13.10 15.38 1.86
N GLY A 28 11.81 15.64 2.05
CA GLY A 28 11.11 16.82 1.52
C GLY A 28 10.79 16.73 0.03
N LEU A 29 10.69 15.52 -0.53
CA LEU A 29 10.31 15.28 -1.94
C LEU A 29 8.85 14.83 -2.04
N ASN A 30 8.18 15.24 -3.11
CA ASN A 30 6.85 14.76 -3.48
C ASN A 30 6.95 13.54 -4.41
N THR A 31 5.92 12.69 -4.37
CA THR A 31 5.89 11.43 -5.12
C THR A 31 4.53 11.18 -5.75
N TRP A 32 4.51 10.52 -6.90
CA TRP A 32 3.26 10.09 -7.55
C TRP A 32 3.37 8.70 -8.17
N TRP A 33 2.48 7.79 -7.74
CA TRP A 33 2.29 6.48 -8.35
C TRP A 33 1.40 6.57 -9.61
N ILE A 34 1.91 6.06 -10.72
CA ILE A 34 1.23 6.00 -12.01
C ILE A 34 1.07 4.54 -12.43
N GLY A 35 -0.15 4.00 -12.29
CA GLY A 35 -0.47 2.62 -12.68
C GLY A 35 -0.95 2.45 -14.14
N GLY A 36 -1.58 3.48 -14.73
CA GLY A 36 -2.29 3.33 -16.01
C GLY A 36 -1.98 4.36 -17.11
N THR A 37 -1.54 5.57 -16.76
CA THR A 37 -1.40 6.69 -17.71
C THR A 37 0.02 6.83 -18.28
N PHE A 38 0.60 5.71 -18.74
CA PHE A 38 1.91 5.72 -19.41
C PHE A 38 1.99 4.70 -20.56
N SER A 39 2.95 4.89 -21.47
CA SER A 39 3.16 3.94 -22.58
C SER A 39 3.86 2.67 -22.10
N LYS A 40 3.07 1.69 -21.62
CA LYS A 40 3.57 0.42 -21.08
C LYS A 40 4.52 -0.30 -22.04
N LYS A 41 4.14 -0.40 -23.32
CA LYS A 41 4.96 -1.00 -24.39
C LYS A 41 6.33 -0.34 -24.53
N ASN A 42 6.41 0.99 -24.43
CA ASN A 42 7.68 1.71 -24.58
C ASN A 42 8.57 1.54 -23.34
N VAL A 43 7.98 1.48 -22.15
CA VAL A 43 8.72 1.24 -20.91
C VAL A 43 9.23 -0.19 -20.84
N GLU A 44 8.40 -1.18 -21.18
CA GLU A 44 8.79 -2.60 -21.19
C GLU A 44 9.96 -2.89 -22.14
N ARG A 45 10.07 -2.16 -23.27
CA ARG A 45 11.25 -2.24 -24.17
C ARG A 45 12.56 -1.85 -23.49
N LYS A 46 12.53 -1.06 -22.42
CA LYS A 46 13.72 -0.63 -21.67
C LYS A 46 14.12 -1.62 -20.56
N VAL A 47 13.20 -2.51 -20.18
CA VAL A 47 13.40 -3.51 -19.11
C VAL A 47 13.05 -4.90 -19.63
N PRO A 48 13.88 -5.48 -20.53
CA PRO A 48 13.58 -6.79 -21.12
C PRO A 48 13.47 -7.86 -20.04
N ASN A 49 12.54 -8.80 -20.24
CA ASN A 49 12.22 -9.90 -19.31
C ASN A 49 11.68 -9.46 -17.95
N GLN A 50 11.18 -8.23 -17.82
CA GLN A 50 10.48 -7.76 -16.63
C GLN A 50 9.07 -7.30 -16.97
N LYS A 51 8.13 -7.61 -16.08
CA LYS A 51 6.77 -7.07 -16.11
C LYS A 51 6.78 -5.72 -15.43
N VAL A 52 6.28 -4.70 -16.13
CA VAL A 52 6.12 -3.35 -15.59
C VAL A 52 4.72 -3.21 -15.00
N ILE A 53 4.63 -2.73 -13.76
CA ILE A 53 3.34 -2.55 -13.07
C ILE A 53 2.98 -1.08 -12.88
N GLY A 54 3.98 -0.18 -12.90
CA GLY A 54 3.75 1.25 -12.70
C GLY A 54 5.04 2.05 -12.67
N ILE A 55 4.89 3.36 -12.53
CA ILE A 55 5.97 4.35 -12.41
C ILE A 55 5.77 5.10 -11.10
N ILE A 56 6.86 5.36 -10.37
CA ILE A 56 6.87 6.33 -9.27
C ILE A 56 7.66 7.53 -9.78
N VAL A 57 7.01 8.68 -9.84
CA VAL A 57 7.67 9.96 -10.08
C VAL A 57 8.12 10.52 -8.74
N VAL A 58 9.32 11.11 -8.68
CA VAL A 58 9.89 11.73 -7.48
C VAL A 58 10.46 13.09 -7.85
N GLY A 59 10.20 14.12 -7.06
CA GLY A 59 10.74 15.46 -7.28
C GLY A 59 10.18 16.49 -6.30
N TYR A 60 10.58 17.75 -6.47
CA TYR A 60 9.97 18.86 -5.74
C TYR A 60 8.66 19.24 -6.42
N GLY A 61 7.54 19.02 -5.74
CA GLY A 61 6.23 19.49 -6.19
C GLY A 61 6.15 21.01 -6.08
N GLU A 62 5.45 21.62 -7.03
CA GLU A 62 5.04 23.03 -6.89
C GLU A 62 4.05 23.19 -5.72
N THR A 63 3.26 22.15 -5.46
CA THR A 63 2.31 22.04 -4.36
C THR A 63 2.42 20.68 -3.69
N ASP A 64 2.07 20.62 -2.41
CA ASP A 64 1.94 19.36 -1.67
C ASP A 64 0.69 18.57 -2.06
N GLY A 65 0.70 17.28 -1.75
CA GLY A 65 -0.45 16.41 -1.92
C GLY A 65 -1.58 16.77 -0.95
N GLU A 66 -2.81 16.82 -1.44
CA GLU A 66 -3.98 17.05 -0.60
C GLU A 66 -4.55 15.74 -0.08
N ARG A 67 -5.08 15.78 1.16
CA ARG A 67 -5.77 14.64 1.74
C ARG A 67 -7.08 14.39 1.01
N HIS A 68 -7.20 13.23 0.36
CA HIS A 68 -8.46 12.76 -0.20
C HIS A 68 -9.43 12.32 0.90
N LYS A 69 -10.73 12.28 0.59
CA LYS A 69 -11.74 11.70 1.48
C LYS A 69 -11.39 10.23 1.74
N GLN A 70 -11.35 9.86 3.00
CA GLN A 70 -11.09 8.48 3.45
C GLN A 70 -12.38 7.88 4.00
N LYS A 71 -12.47 6.55 3.97
CA LYS A 71 -13.45 5.77 4.72
C LYS A 71 -13.14 5.83 6.21
N ASP A 72 -14.16 5.58 7.03
CA ASP A 72 -14.00 5.44 8.48
C ASP A 72 -13.32 4.10 8.82
N VAL A 73 -12.70 4.04 10.00
CA VAL A 73 -11.95 2.85 10.47
C VAL A 73 -12.83 1.60 10.46
N GLU A 74 -14.08 1.74 10.86
CA GLU A 74 -15.08 0.67 10.95
C GLU A 74 -15.56 0.18 9.58
N GLU A 75 -15.40 0.98 8.52
CA GLU A 75 -15.75 0.58 7.15
C GLU A 75 -14.70 -0.34 6.51
N VAL A 76 -13.47 -0.31 7.02
CA VAL A 76 -12.32 -1.04 6.46
C VAL A 76 -11.67 -2.00 7.45
N SER A 77 -12.22 -2.13 8.66
CA SER A 77 -11.66 -3.03 9.66
C SER A 77 -12.69 -3.69 10.56
N SER A 78 -12.30 -4.83 11.11
CA SER A 78 -13.03 -5.53 12.17
C SER A 78 -12.05 -6.15 13.16
N TYR A 79 -12.43 -6.22 14.43
CA TYR A 79 -11.58 -6.82 15.45
C TYR A 79 -12.42 -7.67 16.40
N GLU A 80 -11.99 -8.89 16.68
CA GLU A 80 -12.66 -9.78 17.64
C GLU A 80 -12.20 -9.48 19.06
N GLY A 81 -13.10 -8.92 19.87
CA GLY A 81 -12.85 -8.55 21.26
C GLY A 81 -12.59 -7.05 21.44
N GLU A 82 -11.87 -6.70 22.51
CA GLU A 82 -11.43 -5.32 22.73
C GLU A 82 -10.36 -4.95 21.70
N THR A 83 -10.59 -3.88 20.95
CA THR A 83 -9.67 -3.46 19.88
C THR A 83 -8.48 -2.73 20.50
N PRO A 84 -7.24 -3.22 20.31
CA PRO A 84 -6.07 -2.57 20.88
C PRO A 84 -5.67 -1.33 20.08
N ASP A 85 -5.07 -0.35 20.77
CA ASP A 85 -4.66 0.93 20.17
C ASP A 85 -3.72 0.76 18.97
N TRP A 86 -2.81 -0.23 19.02
CA TRP A 86 -1.91 -0.51 17.91
C TRP A 86 -2.66 -0.93 16.64
N PHE A 87 -3.78 -1.64 16.77
CA PHE A 87 -4.57 -2.06 15.61
C PHE A 87 -5.26 -0.84 14.99
N VAL A 88 -5.85 0.03 15.82
CA VAL A 88 -6.46 1.29 15.36
C VAL A 88 -5.42 2.19 14.70
N ALA A 89 -4.21 2.30 15.26
CA ALA A 89 -3.11 3.05 14.66
C ALA A 89 -2.69 2.48 13.30
N GLY A 90 -2.61 1.15 13.18
CA GLY A 90 -2.37 0.45 11.92
C GLY A 90 -3.44 0.73 10.88
N VAL A 91 -4.73 0.64 11.22
CA VAL A 91 -5.82 0.91 10.28
C VAL A 91 -5.82 2.38 9.82
N ASN A 92 -5.59 3.32 10.75
CA ASN A 92 -5.46 4.74 10.39
C ASN A 92 -4.30 4.99 9.42
N ALA A 93 -3.15 4.34 9.63
CA ALA A 93 -2.03 4.42 8.70
C ALA A 93 -2.37 3.78 7.35
N ALA A 94 -3.00 2.61 7.34
CA ALA A 94 -3.44 1.92 6.13
C ALA A 94 -4.39 2.78 5.26
N LEU A 95 -5.28 3.55 5.88
CA LEU A 95 -6.17 4.48 5.19
C LEU A 95 -5.40 5.59 4.44
N LEU A 96 -4.19 5.94 4.87
CA LEU A 96 -3.33 6.93 4.20
C LEU A 96 -2.61 6.35 2.97
N ALA A 97 -2.64 5.04 2.76
CA ALA A 97 -2.01 4.42 1.60
C ALA A 97 -2.62 4.92 0.27
N PRO A 98 -1.79 5.22 -0.75
CA PRO A 98 -2.27 5.74 -2.04
C PRO A 98 -2.86 4.62 -2.91
N THR A 99 -4.07 4.18 -2.60
CA THR A 99 -4.79 3.12 -3.33
C THR A 99 -5.36 3.60 -4.66
N ALA A 100 -5.57 2.68 -5.61
CA ALA A 100 -6.10 3.00 -6.93
C ALA A 100 -7.45 3.73 -6.84
N PHE A 101 -7.49 4.96 -7.39
CA PHE A 101 -8.64 5.87 -7.34
C PHE A 101 -9.14 6.21 -5.93
N GLY A 102 -8.33 6.00 -4.89
CA GLY A 102 -8.71 6.22 -3.50
C GLY A 102 -9.86 5.32 -3.03
N LYS A 103 -10.09 4.17 -3.67
CA LYS A 103 -11.24 3.30 -3.36
C LYS A 103 -11.20 2.71 -1.95
N GLN A 104 -9.99 2.47 -1.41
CA GLN A 104 -9.80 1.84 -0.11
C GLN A 104 -10.66 0.55 0.03
N ASN A 105 -10.60 -0.31 -1.00
CA ASN A 105 -11.37 -1.55 -1.06
C ASN A 105 -10.58 -2.70 -0.44
N PHE A 106 -10.31 -2.58 0.85
CA PHE A 106 -9.64 -3.58 1.67
C PHE A 106 -10.40 -3.78 2.98
N LEU A 107 -10.21 -4.95 3.61
CA LEU A 107 -10.70 -5.24 4.94
C LEU A 107 -9.56 -5.79 5.79
N ILE A 108 -9.27 -5.14 6.91
CA ILE A 108 -8.29 -5.56 7.90
C ILE A 108 -9.05 -6.18 9.08
N SER A 109 -8.86 -7.47 9.32
CA SER A 109 -9.49 -8.16 10.44
C SER A 109 -8.44 -8.60 11.47
N GLY A 110 -8.72 -8.43 12.76
CA GLY A 110 -7.82 -8.82 13.84
C GLY A 110 -8.46 -9.70 14.91
N LYS A 111 -7.66 -10.57 15.51
CA LYS A 111 -8.02 -11.38 16.69
C LYS A 111 -6.76 -11.68 17.50
N GLY A 112 -6.68 -11.14 18.72
CA GLY A 112 -5.46 -11.24 19.52
C GLY A 112 -4.27 -10.65 18.76
N GLN A 113 -3.20 -11.41 18.55
CA GLN A 113 -2.04 -10.94 17.77
C GLN A 113 -2.13 -11.28 16.27
N LYS A 114 -3.22 -11.90 15.81
CA LYS A 114 -3.37 -12.29 14.40
C LYS A 114 -4.10 -11.21 13.63
N VAL A 115 -3.56 -10.84 12.47
CA VAL A 115 -4.16 -9.88 11.55
C VAL A 115 -4.24 -10.48 10.16
N ALA A 116 -5.41 -10.40 9.53
CA ALA A 116 -5.61 -10.73 8.14
C ALA A 116 -5.97 -9.48 7.34
N LEU A 117 -5.47 -9.43 6.10
CA LEU A 117 -5.81 -8.38 5.14
C LEU A 117 -6.44 -9.03 3.93
N LYS A 118 -7.72 -8.73 3.70
CA LYS A 118 -8.46 -9.18 2.53
C LYS A 118 -8.61 -8.05 1.51
N CYS A 119 -8.30 -8.36 0.26
CA CYS A 119 -8.28 -7.37 -0.82
C CYS A 119 -8.45 -8.03 -2.19
N ASP A 120 -9.69 -8.14 -2.68
CA ASP A 120 -10.03 -9.02 -3.81
C ASP A 120 -9.46 -8.57 -5.17
N THR A 121 -9.17 -7.28 -5.36
CA THR A 121 -8.75 -6.71 -6.66
C THR A 121 -7.49 -5.85 -6.57
N CYS A 122 -6.69 -6.05 -5.52
CA CYS A 122 -5.81 -4.99 -5.06
C CYS A 122 -4.43 -4.97 -5.71
N GLY A 123 -3.89 -6.09 -6.20
CA GLY A 123 -2.59 -6.09 -6.85
C GLY A 123 -1.52 -5.39 -5.99
N GLU A 124 -1.04 -4.24 -6.44
CA GLU A 124 -0.09 -3.38 -5.73
C GLU A 124 -0.66 -2.71 -4.46
N ASP A 125 -1.97 -2.41 -4.44
CA ASP A 125 -2.64 -1.80 -3.29
C ASP A 125 -2.50 -2.69 -2.05
N LEU A 126 -2.44 -4.02 -2.23
CA LEU A 126 -2.22 -4.95 -1.12
C LEU A 126 -0.89 -4.67 -0.41
N GLY A 127 0.18 -4.45 -1.19
CA GLY A 127 1.50 -4.14 -0.66
C GLY A 127 1.56 -2.75 -0.02
N LEU A 128 0.92 -1.76 -0.66
CA LEU A 128 0.82 -0.39 -0.14
C LEU A 128 0.14 -0.38 1.23
N VAL A 129 -1.01 -1.07 1.35
CA VAL A 129 -1.79 -1.18 2.59
C VAL A 129 -1.02 -1.94 3.67
N LYS A 130 -0.39 -3.08 3.34
CA LYS A 130 0.43 -3.85 4.31
C LYS A 130 1.55 -2.99 4.89
N TYR A 131 2.30 -2.28 4.06
CA TYR A 131 3.42 -1.46 4.51
C TYR A 131 2.95 -0.35 5.47
N HIS A 132 1.88 0.36 5.11
CA HIS A 132 1.34 1.42 5.96
C HIS A 132 0.77 0.88 7.27
N PHE A 133 0.03 -0.22 7.22
CA PHE A 133 -0.48 -0.87 8.43
C PHE A 133 0.66 -1.26 9.37
N GLU A 134 1.71 -1.91 8.85
CA GLU A 134 2.87 -2.32 9.62
C GLU A 134 3.57 -1.15 10.32
N LEU A 135 3.71 0.00 9.64
CA LEU A 135 4.30 1.19 10.24
C LEU A 135 3.42 1.79 11.34
N GLY A 136 2.10 1.84 11.15
CA GLY A 136 1.18 2.38 12.15
C GLY A 136 0.97 1.43 13.34
N ALA A 137 0.93 0.13 13.08
CA ALA A 137 0.68 -0.91 14.09
C ALA A 137 1.92 -1.28 14.91
N GLY A 138 3.13 -1.10 14.37
CA GLY A 138 4.34 -1.70 14.94
C GLY A 138 4.36 -3.21 14.68
N LYS A 139 5.37 -3.68 13.95
CA LYS A 139 5.49 -5.07 13.51
C LYS A 139 5.64 -6.07 14.66
N GLU A 140 6.01 -5.60 15.83
CA GLU A 140 6.15 -6.37 17.06
C GLU A 140 4.81 -6.70 17.73
N ASN A 141 3.73 -6.00 17.39
CA ASN A 141 2.43 -6.13 18.06
C ASN A 141 1.53 -7.21 17.45
N PHE A 142 1.89 -7.74 16.27
CA PHE A 142 1.04 -8.65 15.54
C PHE A 142 1.81 -9.57 14.59
N GLU A 143 1.10 -10.59 14.10
CA GLU A 143 1.55 -11.51 13.07
C GLU A 143 0.50 -11.59 11.97
N TRP A 144 0.93 -11.44 10.71
CA TRP A 144 0.04 -11.65 9.57
C TRP A 144 -0.44 -13.11 9.53
N GLU A 145 -1.74 -13.31 9.35
CA GLU A 145 -2.27 -14.60 8.95
C GLU A 145 -1.85 -14.88 7.50
N GLN A 146 -1.49 -16.14 7.20
CA GLN A 146 -1.28 -16.55 5.83
C GLN A 146 -2.60 -16.41 5.08
N SER A 147 -2.61 -15.61 4.02
CA SER A 147 -3.68 -15.60 3.04
C SER A 147 -3.80 -17.00 2.45
N LEU A 148 -4.91 -17.70 2.75
CA LEU A 148 -5.30 -18.96 2.12
C LEU A 148 -5.48 -18.80 0.61
#